data_AF-A0A663FJA9-F1
#
_entry.id   AF-A0A663FJA9-F1
#
_cell.length_a   1.000
_cell.length_b   1.000
_cell.length_c   1.000
_cell.angle_alpha   90.00
_cell.angle_beta   90.00
_cell.angle_gamma   90.00
#
_symmetry.space_group_name_H-M   'P 1'
#
loop_
_entity.id
_entity.type
_entity.pdbx_description
1 polymer ?
#
loop_
_entity_poly.entity_id
_entity_poly.type
_entity_poly.pdbx_seq_one_letter_code
_entity_poly.pdbx_strand_id
1 'polypeptide(L)'
;MSLKGVMISLGNSLQELRQYVSTAGPLELDTAVHPFQPGDWVYVKSWTAEPLAEKWKGPYQVILTTYTAAKVWGKGPWLHYSRVKKAPTGNWKSKETGPLKLKTYK
;
A
#
# COMPACT_ATOMS: atom_id res chain seq x y z
N MET A 1 -33.27 -18.21 38.52
CA MET A 1 -32.79 -17.83 37.17
C MET A 1 -33.01 -19.00 36.24
N SER A 2 -33.65 -18.80 35.09
CA SER A 2 -33.98 -19.88 34.15
C SER A 2 -32.93 -19.96 33.05
N LEU A 3 -32.44 -21.17 32.74
CA LEU A 3 -31.46 -21.46 31.68
C LEU A 3 -31.90 -20.88 30.32
N LYS A 4 -33.22 -20.86 30.07
CA LYS A 4 -33.83 -20.29 28.87
C LYS A 4 -33.58 -18.79 28.74
N GLY A 5 -33.62 -18.07 29.86
CA GLY A 5 -33.37 -16.62 29.88
C GLY A 5 -31.94 -16.27 29.48
N VAL A 6 -30.97 -17.05 29.96
CA VAL A 6 -29.55 -16.87 29.63
C VAL A 6 -29.28 -17.13 28.14
N MET A 7 -29.91 -18.15 27.57
CA MET A 7 -29.73 -18.50 26.15
C MET A 7 -30.32 -17.42 25.23
N ILE A 8 -31.47 -16.84 25.60
CA ILE A 8 -32.09 -15.74 24.86
C ILE A 8 -31.24 -14.47 24.94
N SER A 9 -30.78 -14.10 26.14
CA SER A 9 -29.93 -12.90 26.29
C SER A 9 -28.62 -13.03 25.52
N LEU A 10 -27.99 -14.22 25.53
CA LEU A 10 -26.79 -14.48 24.75
C LEU A 10 -27.06 -14.37 23.24
N GLY A 11 -28.18 -14.90 22.76
CA GLY A 11 -28.59 -14.80 21.36
C GLY A 11 -28.76 -13.35 20.90
N ASN A 12 -29.40 -12.53 21.74
CA ASN A 12 -29.59 -11.10 21.46
C ASN A 12 -28.25 -10.34 21.43
N SER A 13 -27.37 -10.58 22.42
CA SER A 13 -26.04 -9.96 22.44
C SER A 13 -25.18 -10.36 21.25
N LEU A 14 -25.26 -11.62 20.81
CA LEU A 14 -24.55 -12.07 19.61
C LEU A 14 -25.09 -11.41 18.33
N GLN A 15 -26.41 -11.18 18.23
CA GLN A 15 -26.98 -10.46 17.10
C GLN A 15 -26.54 -8.99 17.07
N GLU A 16 -26.51 -8.31 18.22
CA GLU A 16 -26.03 -6.93 18.31
C GLU A 16 -24.56 -6.82 17.90
N LEU A 17 -23.70 -7.73 18.38
CA LEU A 17 -22.30 -7.76 17.98
C LEU A 17 -22.13 -8.00 16.48
N ARG A 18 -22.94 -8.90 15.90
CA ARG A 18 -22.90 -9.17 14.46
C ARG A 18 -23.29 -7.93 13.65
N GLN A 19 -24.34 -7.21 14.08
CA GLN A 19 -24.77 -5.99 13.43
C GLN A 19 -23.70 -4.90 13.54
N TYR A 20 -23.09 -4.75 14.71
CA TYR A 20 -22.01 -3.78 14.92
C TYR A 20 -20.80 -4.07 14.03
N VAL A 21 -20.34 -5.32 13.94
CA VAL A 21 -19.21 -5.68 13.07
C VAL A 21 -19.54 -5.48 11.59
N SER A 22 -20.81 -5.68 11.20
CA SER A 22 -21.26 -5.44 9.82
C SER A 22 -21.31 -3.96 9.46
N THR A 23 -21.71 -3.07 10.38
CA THR A 23 -21.82 -1.62 10.12
C THR A 23 -20.53 -0.87 10.39
N ALA A 24 -19.74 -1.34 11.36
CA ALA A 24 -18.39 -0.87 11.66
C ALA A 24 -17.32 -1.64 10.88
N GLY A 25 -17.73 -2.36 9.82
CA GLY A 25 -16.81 -3.00 8.89
C GLY A 25 -15.76 -1.99 8.42
N PRO A 26 -14.52 -2.43 8.16
CA PRO A 26 -13.50 -1.55 7.61
C PRO A 26 -14.08 -0.82 6.39
N LEU A 27 -13.85 0.51 6.29
CA LEU A 27 -14.21 1.30 5.11
C LEU A 27 -14.02 0.45 3.86
N GLU A 28 -15.02 0.37 2.99
CA GLU A 28 -15.01 -0.44 1.76
C GLU A 28 -13.88 0.02 0.80
N LEU A 29 -12.65 -0.27 1.17
CA LEU A 29 -11.56 -0.51 0.25
C LEU A 29 -11.79 -1.94 -0.22
N ASP A 30 -12.81 -2.18 -1.04
CA ASP A 30 -12.91 -3.45 -1.77
C ASP A 30 -11.88 -3.51 -2.90
N THR A 31 -11.29 -2.37 -3.25
CA THR A 31 -10.26 -2.24 -4.27
C THR A 31 -9.01 -1.57 -3.71
N ALA A 32 -7.85 -2.13 -4.06
CA ALA A 32 -6.59 -1.49 -3.72
C ALA A 32 -6.51 -0.13 -4.43
N VAL A 33 -6.16 0.91 -3.68
CA VAL A 33 -6.00 2.28 -4.20
C VAL A 33 -4.80 2.38 -5.15
N HIS A 34 -3.97 1.33 -5.21
CA HIS A 34 -2.77 1.28 -6.02
C HIS A 34 -2.65 -0.01 -6.85
N PRO A 35 -1.99 0.05 -8.02
CA PRO A 35 -1.82 -1.08 -8.92
C PRO A 35 -0.59 -1.96 -8.61
N PHE A 36 -0.01 -1.85 -7.41
CA PHE A 36 1.14 -2.66 -7.03
C PHE A 36 0.72 -4.10 -6.76
N GLN A 37 1.55 -5.04 -7.20
CA GLN A 37 1.43 -6.47 -6.93
C GLN A 37 2.75 -7.00 -6.34
N PRO A 38 2.71 -8.06 -5.51
CA PRO A 38 3.90 -8.80 -5.14
C PRO A 38 4.72 -9.18 -6.38
N GLY A 39 6.04 -8.94 -6.34
CA GLY A 39 6.95 -9.13 -7.47
C GLY A 39 7.23 -7.89 -8.31
N ASP A 40 6.42 -6.82 -8.20
CA ASP A 40 6.72 -5.55 -8.86
C ASP A 40 8.04 -4.95 -8.36
N TRP A 41 8.79 -4.34 -9.27
CA TRP A 41 9.94 -3.49 -8.91
C TRP A 41 9.46 -2.06 -8.71
N VAL A 42 9.87 -1.44 -7.60
CA VAL A 42 9.44 -0.10 -7.20
C VAL A 42 10.59 0.73 -6.65
N TYR A 43 10.48 2.04 -6.84
CA TYR A 43 11.27 3.03 -6.12
C TYR A 43 10.53 3.50 -4.87
N VAL A 44 11.29 3.75 -3.81
CA VAL A 44 10.78 4.22 -2.52
C VAL A 44 11.25 5.64 -2.29
N LYS A 45 10.32 6.52 -1.91
CA LYS A 45 10.63 7.92 -1.63
C LYS A 45 11.48 8.05 -0.36
N SER A 46 12.60 8.78 -0.44
CA SER A 46 13.45 9.09 0.71
C SER A 46 12.78 10.13 1.62
N TRP A 47 13.21 10.13 2.89
CA TRP A 47 12.80 11.10 3.89
C TRP A 47 13.77 12.28 4.04
N THR A 48 14.86 12.27 3.28
CA THR A 48 15.90 13.30 3.36
C THR A 48 15.35 14.63 2.84
N ALA A 49 15.50 15.67 3.65
CA ALA A 49 15.08 17.03 3.33
C ALA A 49 16.19 17.83 2.61
N GLU A 50 17.31 17.19 2.29
CA GLU A 50 18.44 17.84 1.65
C GLU A 50 18.06 18.40 0.27
N PRO A 51 18.40 19.67 0.00
CA PRO A 51 18.21 20.25 -1.31
C PRO A 51 18.95 19.41 -2.37
N LEU A 52 18.29 19.13 -3.49
CA LEU A 52 18.85 18.43 -4.65
C LEU A 52 19.29 16.97 -4.42
N ALA A 53 19.04 16.38 -3.25
CA ALA A 53 19.30 14.96 -3.03
C ALA A 53 18.32 14.06 -3.81
N GLU A 54 18.79 12.86 -4.16
CA GLU A 54 17.95 11.83 -4.79
C GLU A 54 16.74 11.50 -3.90
N LYS A 55 15.55 11.83 -4.40
CA LYS A 55 14.28 11.62 -3.67
C LYS A 55 13.75 10.20 -3.75
N TRP A 56 14.24 9.38 -4.68
CA TRP A 56 13.74 8.04 -4.95
C TRP A 56 14.89 7.05 -4.88
N LYS A 57 14.78 6.04 -4.02
CA LYS A 57 15.80 5.00 -3.84
C LYS A 57 15.28 3.66 -4.40
N GLY A 58 16.16 2.82 -4.90
CA GLY A 58 15.82 1.51 -5.45
C GLY A 58 16.38 1.30 -6.86
N PRO A 59 15.97 0.26 -7.58
CA PRO A 59 14.71 -0.46 -7.44
C PRO A 59 14.70 -1.51 -6.32
N TYR A 60 13.54 -1.69 -5.69
CA TYR A 60 13.28 -2.72 -4.68
C TYR A 60 12.08 -3.56 -5.09
N GLN A 61 12.05 -4.83 -4.67
CA GLN A 61 10.95 -5.72 -4.98
C GLN A 61 9.83 -5.60 -3.93
N VAL A 62 8.57 -5.51 -4.39
CA VAL A 62 7.38 -5.59 -3.53
C VAL A 62 7.17 -7.04 -3.12
N ILE A 63 6.98 -7.29 -1.83
CA ILE A 63 6.72 -8.64 -1.29
C ILE A 63 5.25 -8.81 -0.97
N LEU A 64 4.62 -7.77 -0.40
CA LEU A 64 3.22 -7.80 0.01
C LEU A 64 2.55 -6.46 -0.32
N THR A 65 1.24 -6.51 -0.50
CA THR A 65 0.40 -5.36 -0.79
C THR A 65 -0.85 -5.44 0.05
N THR A 66 -1.22 -4.32 0.67
CA THR A 66 -2.53 -4.10 1.27
C THR A 66 -3.25 -3.05 0.42
N TYR A 67 -4.42 -2.59 0.87
CA TYR A 67 -5.22 -1.67 0.06
C TYR A 67 -4.59 -0.29 -0.14
N THR A 68 -3.78 0.20 0.81
CA THR A 68 -3.16 1.53 0.76
C THR A 68 -1.64 1.51 0.85
N ALA A 69 -1.03 0.35 1.10
CA ALA A 69 0.40 0.25 1.38
C ALA A 69 1.04 -1.00 0.77
N ALA A 70 2.33 -0.89 0.49
CA ALA A 70 3.15 -2.00 0.02
C ALA A 70 4.27 -2.29 1.02
N LYS A 71 4.56 -3.58 1.23
CA LYS A 71 5.76 -4.04 1.93
C LYS A 71 6.84 -4.30 0.89
N VAL A 72 7.97 -3.65 1.08
CA VAL A 72 9.09 -3.66 0.13
C VAL A 72 10.28 -4.38 0.76
N TRP A 73 10.98 -5.17 -0.05
CA TRP A 73 12.15 -5.91 0.40
C TRP A 73 13.25 -5.00 0.93
N GLY A 74 13.84 -5.38 2.07
CA GLY A 74 14.88 -4.60 2.76
C GLY A 74 14.38 -3.33 3.45
N LYS A 75 13.05 -3.08 3.50
CA LYS A 75 12.45 -2.00 4.30
C LYS A 75 11.61 -2.60 5.42
N GLY A 76 11.88 -2.17 6.65
CA GLY A 76 11.14 -2.59 7.83
C GLY A 76 9.65 -2.18 7.82
N PRO A 77 9.31 -0.90 7.60
CA PRO A 77 7.92 -0.44 7.67
C PRO A 77 7.13 -0.69 6.37
N TRP A 78 5.82 -0.78 6.51
CA TRP A 78 4.88 -0.67 5.39
C TRP A 78 4.92 0.75 4.80
N LEU A 79 4.92 0.84 3.48
CA LEU A 79 5.00 2.11 2.77
C LEU A 79 3.66 2.44 2.15
N HIS A 80 3.09 3.58 2.52
CA HIS A 80 1.90 4.10 1.85
C HIS A 80 2.16 4.30 0.36
N TYR A 81 1.16 4.02 -0.48
CA TYR A 81 1.30 4.02 -1.94
C TYR A 81 1.84 5.33 -2.52
N SER A 82 1.54 6.47 -1.89
CA SER A 82 2.04 7.79 -2.30
C SER A 82 3.57 7.94 -2.20
N ARG A 83 4.25 7.03 -1.51
CA ARG A 83 5.71 6.98 -1.36
C ARG A 83 6.38 5.89 -2.18
N VAL A 84 5.61 5.20 -3.01
CA VAL A 84 6.08 4.10 -3.84
C VAL A 84 5.78 4.43 -5.30
N LYS A 85 6.72 4.15 -6.20
CA LYS A 85 6.55 4.36 -7.65
C LYS A 85 7.02 3.13 -8.41
N LYS A 86 6.27 2.63 -9.40
CA LYS A 86 6.74 1.51 -10.22
C LYS A 86 8.06 1.86 -10.91
N ALA A 87 9.00 0.93 -10.85
CA ALA A 87 10.24 0.99 -11.60
C ALA A 87 9.94 0.59 -13.06
N PRO A 88 10.53 1.28 -14.04
CA PRO A 88 10.36 0.92 -15.44
C PRO A 88 10.97 -0.47 -15.70
N THR A 89 10.17 -1.38 -16.24
CA THR A 89 10.62 -2.69 -16.74
C THR A 89 11.01 -2.56 -18.22
N GLY A 90 12.32 -2.45 -18.50
CA GLY A 90 12.87 -2.38 -19.85
C GLY A 90 14.21 -1.64 -19.93
N ASN A 91 14.92 -1.76 -21.05
CA ASN A 91 16.15 -1.02 -21.31
C ASN A 91 15.83 0.42 -21.73
N TRP A 92 15.43 1.25 -20.76
CA TRP A 92 15.20 2.66 -21.02
C TRP A 92 16.52 3.37 -21.30
N LYS A 93 16.58 4.08 -22.42
CA LYS A 93 17.72 4.93 -22.78
C LYS A 93 17.33 6.39 -22.56
N SER A 94 18.26 7.18 -22.05
CA SER A 94 18.13 8.63 -21.97
C SER A 94 18.90 9.29 -23.11
N LYS A 95 18.37 10.40 -23.62
CA LYS A 95 19.09 11.30 -24.53
C LYS A 95 19.00 12.72 -23.98
N GLU A 96 20.14 13.37 -23.89
CA GLU A 96 20.22 14.80 -23.59
C GLU A 96 19.61 15.61 -24.73
N THR A 97 18.64 16.47 -24.37
CA THR A 97 17.97 17.39 -25.31
C THR A 97 18.33 18.84 -24.99
N GLY A 98 19.04 19.10 -23.90
CA GLY A 98 19.54 20.41 -23.50
C GLY A 98 20.24 20.33 -22.14
N PRO A 99 20.85 21.44 -21.67
CA PRO A 99 21.73 21.43 -20.50
C PRO A 99 21.07 20.92 -19.22
N LEU A 100 19.74 21.02 -19.11
CA LEU A 100 18.93 20.50 -17.99
C LEU A 100 17.72 19.69 -18.47
N LYS A 101 17.76 19.14 -19.70
CA LYS A 101 16.61 18.45 -20.30
C LYS A 101 17.02 17.07 -20.81
N LEU A 102 16.35 16.04 -20.29
CA LEU A 102 16.49 14.66 -20.72
C LEU A 102 15.18 14.16 -21.33
N LYS A 103 15.29 13.37 -22.39
CA LYS A 103 14.16 12.58 -22.91
C LYS A 103 14.50 11.10 -22.78
N THR A 104 13.57 10.34 -22.21
CA THR A 104 13.67 8.89 -22.08
C THR A 104 12.89 8.22 -23.20
N TYR A 105 13.46 7.18 -23.80
CA TYR A 105 12.84 6.35 -24.82
C TYR A 105 13.02 4.86 -24.51
N LYS A 106 12.14 4.04 -25.07
CA LYS A 106 12.13 2.58 -24.92
C LYS A 106 12.82 1.92 -26.11
#